data_AF-A0A9E0MHA9-F1
#
_entry.id   AF-A0A9E0MHA9-F1
#
_cell.length_a   1.000
_cell.length_b   1.000
_cell.length_c   1.000
_cell.angle_alpha   90.00
_cell.angle_beta   90.00
_cell.angle_gamma   90.00
#
_symmetry.space_group_name_H-M   'P 1'
#
loop_
_entity.id
_entity.type
_entity.pdbx_description
1 polymer ?
#
loop_
_entity_poly.entity_id
_entity_poly.type
_entity_poly.pdbx_seq_one_letter_code
_entity_poly.pdbx_strand_id
1 'polypeptide(L)' 'MRWSLTGTHGGFGHFGAPTGAPMYVMGMSHFNMTGGKVMAEYMVTDEVAIWKQIVAHVESRAGAGT' A
#
# COMPACT_ATOMS: atom_id res chain seq x y z
N MET A 1 15.83 -5.31 1.50
CA MET A 1 14.77 -5.95 2.31
C MET A 1 13.52 -6.07 1.46
N ARG A 2 12.87 -7.23 1.44
CA ARG A 2 11.49 -7.36 0.93
C ARG A 2 10.56 -7.43 2.12
N TRP A 3 9.40 -6.80 2.02
CA TRP A 3 8.46 -6.74 3.13
C TRP A 3 7.02 -6.81 2.60
N SER A 4 6.11 -7.15 3.51
CA SER A 4 4.68 -7.13 3.28
C SER A 4 3.97 -6.44 4.45
N LEU A 5 2.85 -5.77 4.18
CA LEU A 5 2.01 -5.11 5.17
C LEU A 5 0.55 -5.45 4.95
N THR A 6 -0.16 -5.80 6.01
CA THR A 6 -1.63 -5.89 6.04
C THR A 6 -2.21 -4.67 6.74
N GLY A 7 -3.35 -4.17 6.26
CA GLY A 7 -4.00 -3.03 6.89
C GLY A 7 -5.36 -2.70 6.28
N THR A 8 -5.86 -1.51 6.60
CA THR A 8 -7.12 -0.99 6.08
C THR A 8 -6.89 0.38 5.45
N HIS A 9 -7.47 0.64 4.28
CA HIS A 9 -7.46 1.96 3.66
C HIS A 9 -8.41 2.91 4.43
N GLY A 10 -7.93 3.41 5.56
CA GLY A 10 -8.70 4.15 6.56
C GLY A 10 -8.34 5.63 6.70
N GLY A 11 -7.33 6.13 5.98
CA GLY A 11 -6.91 7.53 6.02
C GLY A 11 -7.01 8.21 4.65
N PHE A 12 -7.02 9.54 4.65
CA PHE A 12 -6.86 10.34 3.43
C PHE A 12 -5.39 10.38 2.99
N GLY A 13 -5.14 10.44 1.67
CA GLY A 13 -3.79 10.65 1.16
C GLY A 13 -3.65 10.37 -0.32
N HIS A 14 -2.48 9.85 -0.71
CA HIS A 14 -2.11 9.52 -2.09
C HIS A 14 -3.13 8.61 -2.80
N PHE A 15 -3.78 7.72 -2.04
CA PHE A 15 -4.80 6.80 -2.55
C PHE A 15 -6.24 7.34 -2.46
N GLY A 16 -6.41 8.63 -2.17
CA GLY A 16 -7.70 9.30 -2.09
C GLY A 16 -8.35 9.23 -0.71
N ALA A 17 -9.69 9.27 -0.71
CA ALA A 17 -10.51 9.19 0.51
C ALA A 17 -10.54 7.76 1.06
N PRO A 18 -10.68 7.57 2.39
CA PRO A 18 -10.71 6.24 3.00
C PRO A 18 -11.90 5.42 2.49
N THR A 19 -11.62 4.22 1.98
CA THR A 19 -12.66 3.32 1.44
C THR A 19 -13.03 2.19 2.40
N GLY A 20 -12.22 1.95 3.43
CA GLY A 20 -12.36 0.80 4.32
C GLY A 20 -11.89 -0.52 3.69
N ALA A 21 -11.26 -0.48 2.51
CA ALA A 21 -10.75 -1.67 1.85
C ALA A 21 -9.70 -2.38 2.72
N PRO A 22 -9.81 -3.71 2.95
CA PRO A 22 -8.72 -4.50 3.50
C PRO A 22 -7.60 -4.58 2.46
N MET A 23 -6.36 -4.34 2.90
CA MET A 23 -5.20 -4.18 2.03
C MET A 23 -4.11 -5.18 2.38
N TYR A 24 -3.48 -5.74 1.34
CA TYR A 24 -2.18 -6.40 1.39
C TYR A 24 -1.21 -5.68 0.47
N VAL A 25 -0.12 -5.16 1.04
CA VAL A 25 0.89 -4.37 0.34
C VAL A 25 2.19 -5.17 0.31
N MET A 26 2.82 -5.22 -0.85
CA MET A 26 4.17 -5.72 -1.03
C MET A 26 5.10 -4.56 -1.34
N GLY A 27 6.30 -4.60 -0.76
CA GLY A 27 7.32 -3.61 -1.04
C GLY A 27 8.73 -4.13 -0.87
N MET A 28 9.67 -3.31 -1.31
CA MET A 28 11.10 -3.54 -1.13
C MET A 28 11.78 -2.25 -0.72
N SER A 29 12.69 -2.35 0.25
CA SER A 29 13.59 -1.26 0.64
C SER A 29 15.04 -1.66 0.35
N HIS A 30 15.81 -0.75 -0.23
CA HIS A 30 17.25 -0.86 -0.40
C HIS A 30 17.94 0.22 0.41
N PHE A 31 18.90 -0.17 1.25
CA PHE A 31 19.62 0.73 2.13
C PHE A 31 21.08 0.83 1.70
N ASN A 32 21.57 2.06 1.51
CA ASN A 32 22.99 2.32 1.35
C ASN A 32 23.60 2.58 2.73
N MET A 33 24.55 1.75 3.14
CA MET A 33 25.16 1.83 4.47
C MET A 33 26.61 2.29 4.42
N THR A 34 27.01 3.15 5.37
CA THR A 34 28.41 3.58 5.55
C THR A 34 28.71 3.73 7.03
N GLY A 35 29.78 3.09 7.51
CA GLY A 35 30.15 3.13 8.94
C GLY A 35 29.05 2.64 9.89
N GLY A 36 28.26 1.64 9.48
CA GLY A 36 27.15 1.10 10.27
C GLY A 36 25.88 1.98 10.31
N LYS A 37 25.85 3.10 9.57
CA LYS A 37 24.68 3.99 9.46
C LYS A 37 24.02 3.85 8.10
N VAL A 38 22.70 4.01 8.06
CA VAL A 38 21.93 4.14 6.81
C VAL A 38 22.09 5.57 6.30
N MET A 39 22.65 5.72 5.10
CA MET A 39 22.86 7.01 4.45
C MET A 39 21.74 7.35 3.47
N ALA A 40 21.11 6.34 2.90
CA ALA A 40 19.92 6.48 2.05
C ALA A 40 19.05 5.23 2.11
N GLU A 41 17.75 5.42 1.96
CA GLU A 41 16.77 4.37 1.70
C GLU A 41 16.09 4.63 0.36
N TYR A 42 15.95 3.58 -0.44
CA TYR A 42 15.11 3.56 -1.64
C TYR A 42 14.02 2.52 -1.43
N MET A 43 12.78 2.99 -1.40
CA MET A 43 11.61 2.14 -1.16
C MET A 43 10.72 2.11 -2.40
N VAL A 44 10.25 0.91 -2.74
CA VAL A 44 9.25 0.69 -3.79
C VAL A 44 8.08 -0.11 -3.23
N THR A 45 6.89 0.17 -3.72
CA THR A 45 5.68 -0.61 -3.43
C THR A 45 4.96 -0.95 -4.72
N ASP A 46 4.18 -2.03 -4.72
CA ASP A 46 3.27 -2.32 -5.83
C ASP A 46 2.03 -1.42 -5.75
N GLU A 47 2.19 -0.18 -6.21
CA GLU A 47 1.15 0.84 -6.16
C GLU A 47 -0.08 0.46 -7.00
N VAL A 48 0.15 -0.22 -8.13
CA VAL A 48 -0.95 -0.66 -9.00
C VAL A 48 -1.80 -1.72 -8.29
N ALA A 49 -1.19 -2.66 -7.58
CA ALA A 49 -1.92 -3.63 -6.78
C ALA A 49 -2.72 -2.97 -5.64
N ILE A 50 -2.20 -1.89 -5.05
CA ILE A 50 -2.95 -1.10 -4.04
C ILE A 50 -4.20 -0.49 -4.68
N TRP A 51 -4.05 0.23 -5.80
CA TRP A 51 -5.19 0.82 -6.49
C TRP A 51 -6.24 -0.22 -6.90
N LYS A 52 -5.81 -1.37 -7.43
CA LYS A 52 -6.71 -2.46 -7.82
C LYS A 52 -7.52 -3.00 -6.64
N GLN A 53 -6.89 -3.19 -5.48
CA GLN A 53 -7.58 -3.64 -4.27
C GLN A 53 -8.65 -2.63 -3.82
N ILE A 54 -8.32 -1.33 -3.85
CA ILE A 54 -9.25 -0.26 -3.50
C ILE A 54 -10.45 -0.23 -4.46
N VAL A 55 -10.19 -0.24 -5.77
CA VAL A 55 -11.25 -0.19 -6.79
C VAL A 55 -12.16 -1.42 -6.69
N ALA A 56 -11.59 -2.62 -6.62
CA ALA A 56 -12.36 -3.85 -6.49
C ALA A 56 -13.25 -3.85 -5.22
N HIS A 57 -12.74 -3.31 -4.11
CA HIS A 57 -13.53 -3.17 -2.89
C HIS A 57 -14.71 -2.21 -3.08
N VAL A 58 -14.50 -1.04 -3.67
CA VAL A 58 -15.55 -0.06 -3.93
C VAL A 58 -16.63 -0.62 -4.86
N GLU A 59 -16.23 -1.27 -5.95
CA GLU A 59 -17.15 -1.89 -6.91
C GLU A 59 -17.99 -2.99 -6.26
N SER A 60 -17.36 -3.87 -5.46
CA SER A 60 -18.09 -4.93 -4.75
C SER A 60 -19.16 -4.39 -3.80
N ARG A 61 -18.92 -3.23 -3.17
CA ARG A 61 -19.89 -2.57 -2.29
C ARG A 61 -21.02 -1.89 -3.05
N ALA A 62 -20.74 -1.34 -4.22
CA ALA A 62 -21.77 -0.75 -5.08
C ALA A 62 -22.73 -1.82 -5.64
N GLY A 63 -22.22 -3.00 -5.99
CA GLY A 63 -23.03 -4.12 -6.48
C GLY A 63 -23.82 -4.89 -5.39
N ALA A 64 -23.43 -4.77 -4.13
CA ALA A 64 -24.11 -5.42 -3.00
C ALA A 64 -25.36 -4.65 -2.50
N GLY A 65 -25.64 -3.48 -3.05
CA GLY A 65 -26.77 -2.61 -2.67
C GLY A 65 -28.02 -2.73 -3.54
N THR A 66 -28.08 -3.69 -4.47
CA THR A 66 -29.24 -3.98 -5.33
C THR A 66 -29.92 -5.28 -4.97
#